data_AF-A0A1H7D7I8-F1
#
_entry.id   AF-A0A1H7D7I8-F1
#
_cell.length_a   1.000
_cell.length_b   1.000
_cell.length_c   1.000
_cell.angle_alpha   90.00
_cell.angle_beta   90.00
_cell.angle_gamma   90.00
#
_symmetry.space_group_name_H-M   'P 1'
#
loop_
_entity.id
_entity.type
_entity.pdbx_description
1 polymer ?
#
loop_
_entity_poly.entity_id
_entity_poly.type
_entity_poly.pdbx_seq_one_letter_code
_entity_poly.pdbx_strand_id
1 'polypeptide(L)' 'MKKMRLIGVLTPALLLGACVTTRPTSAQVESCRAMEGNMGLQTPHDHGEMKGQGRNPMNLSHDRCLQILRNAQ' A
#
# COMPACT_ATOMS: atom_id res chain seq x y z
N MET A 1 -37.28 -25.71 -40.75
CA MET A 1 -36.26 -24.67 -40.49
C MET A 1 -36.82 -23.61 -39.55
N LYS A 2 -36.54 -23.66 -38.24
CA LYS A 2 -36.55 -22.47 -37.37
C LYS A 2 -35.68 -22.75 -36.15
N LYS A 3 -34.41 -22.37 -36.24
CA LYS A 3 -33.42 -22.53 -35.18
C LYS A 3 -33.74 -21.52 -34.08
N MET A 4 -34.20 -22.02 -32.94
CA MET A 4 -34.46 -21.24 -31.73
C MET A 4 -33.12 -20.67 -31.24
N ARG A 5 -32.98 -19.34 -31.31
CA ARG A 5 -31.74 -18.64 -30.93
C ARG A 5 -31.65 -18.57 -29.41
N LEU A 6 -30.89 -19.49 -28.84
CA LEU A 6 -30.25 -19.34 -27.53
C LEU A 6 -29.27 -18.17 -27.61
N ILE A 7 -29.63 -17.02 -27.03
CA ILE A 7 -28.68 -15.98 -26.66
C ILE A 7 -29.06 -15.54 -25.25
N GLY A 8 -28.73 -16.39 -24.28
CA GLY A 8 -28.69 -16.02 -22.87
C GLY A 8 -27.53 -15.05 -22.69
N VAL A 9 -27.87 -13.83 -22.30
CA VAL A 9 -26.98 -12.71 -22.05
C VAL A 9 -25.83 -13.16 -21.14
N LEU A 10 -24.60 -13.11 -21.69
CA LEU A 10 -23.36 -13.18 -20.91
C LEU A 10 -23.41 -12.07 -19.88
N THR A 11 -23.55 -12.43 -18.60
CA THR A 11 -23.45 -11.53 -17.45
C THR A 11 -21.98 -11.13 -17.26
N PRO A 12 -21.56 -9.90 -17.59
CA PRO A 12 -20.20 -9.44 -17.33
C PRO A 12 -20.26 -8.54 -16.08
N ALA A 13 -20.50 -9.13 -14.91
CA ALA A 13 -20.64 -8.35 -13.68
C ALA A 13 -19.87 -8.92 -12.47
N LEU A 14 -19.11 -10.01 -12.63
CA LEU A 14 -18.32 -10.59 -11.54
C LEU A 14 -16.89 -10.01 -11.42
N LEU A 15 -16.55 -8.98 -12.20
CA LEU A 15 -15.27 -8.27 -12.13
C LEU A 15 -15.35 -6.96 -11.33
N LEU A 16 -16.24 -6.89 -10.34
CA LEU A 16 -16.13 -5.87 -9.29
C LEU A 16 -14.96 -6.30 -8.41
N GLY A 17 -13.79 -5.74 -8.74
CA GLY A 17 -12.51 -5.99 -8.09
C GLY A 17 -12.66 -6.01 -6.58
N ALA A 18 -12.49 -7.21 -6.02
CA ALA A 18 -12.08 -7.33 -4.63
C ALA A 18 -10.80 -6.50 -4.52
N CYS A 19 -10.85 -5.44 -3.70
CA CYS A 19 -9.68 -4.68 -3.32
C CYS A 19 -8.71 -5.65 -2.64
N VAL A 20 -7.82 -6.27 -3.42
CA VAL A 20 -6.71 -7.04 -2.86
C VAL A 20 -5.76 -6.01 -2.27
N THR A 21 -6.01 -5.64 -1.02
CA THR A 21 -4.96 -5.12 -0.15
C THR A 21 -3.94 -6.24 -0.02
N THR A 22 -2.93 -6.21 -0.88
CA THR A 22 -1.79 -7.12 -0.77
C THR A 22 -1.18 -6.95 0.62
N ARG A 23 -0.99 -8.06 1.32
CA ARG A 23 -0.31 -8.04 2.61
C ARG A 23 1.09 -7.42 2.41
N PRO A 24 1.55 -6.55 3.33
CA PRO A 24 2.90 -6.01 3.24
C PRO A 24 3.94 -7.13 3.27
N THR A 25 5.04 -6.96 2.54
CA THR A 25 6.14 -7.92 2.59
C THR A 25 6.94 -7.75 3.89
N SER A 26 7.65 -8.81 4.32
CA SER A 26 8.53 -8.72 5.49
C SER A 26 9.59 -7.62 5.35
N ALA A 27 10.17 -7.45 4.16
CA ALA A 27 11.12 -6.38 3.85
C ALA A 27 10.51 -4.98 4.00
N GLN A 28 9.23 -4.79 3.61
CA GLN A 28 8.50 -3.54 3.83
C GLN A 28 8.30 -3.25 5.32
N VAL A 29 7.90 -4.28 6.08
CA VAL A 29 7.71 -4.14 7.53
C VAL A 29 9.02 -3.78 8.23
N GLU A 30 10.12 -4.47 7.91
CA GLU A 30 11.42 -4.21 8.52
C GLU A 30 11.98 -2.84 8.17
N SER A 31 11.90 -2.44 6.90
CA SER A 31 12.32 -1.10 6.47
C SER A 31 11.52 0.01 7.15
N CYS A 32 10.23 -0.21 7.40
CA CYS A 32 9.40 0.74 8.13
C CYS A 32 9.71 0.77 9.63
N ARG A 33 9.99 -0.38 10.27
CA ARG A 33 10.45 -0.40 11.67
C ARG A 33 11.77 0.35 11.85
N ALA A 34 12.70 0.22 10.91
CA ALA A 34 13.96 0.94 10.93
C ALA A 34 13.77 2.46 10.76
N MET A 35 12.78 2.90 9.97
CA MET A 35 12.43 4.32 9.86
C MET A 35 11.94 4.86 11.21
N GLU A 36 10.97 4.18 11.85
CA GLU A 36 10.41 4.59 13.15
C GLU A 36 11.48 4.63 14.24
N GLY A 37 12.35 3.62 14.29
CA GLY A 37 13.40 3.51 15.31
C GLY A 37 14.47 4.60 15.22
N ASN A 38 14.65 5.23 14.05
CA ASN A 38 15.63 6.29 13.84
C ASN A 38 15.00 7.70 13.78
N MET A 39 13.67 7.81 13.89
CA MET A 39 12.98 9.07 13.71
C MET A 39 13.33 10.05 14.85
N GLY A 40 13.79 11.25 14.49
CA GLY A 40 14.18 12.28 15.47
C GLY A 40 15.50 12.04 16.20
N LEU A 41 16.24 10.96 15.88
CA LEU A 41 17.54 10.65 16.50
C LEU A 41 18.74 11.20 15.71
N GLN A 42 18.49 11.73 14.51
CA GLN A 42 19.50 12.36 13.66
C GLN A 42 19.54 13.87 13.95
N THR A 43 20.75 14.44 13.86
CA THR A 43 21.17 15.86 14.02
C THR A 43 20.05 16.92 14.02
N PRO A 44 20.18 18.01 14.80
CA PRO A 44 19.19 19.11 14.80
C PRO A 44 18.83 19.55 13.37
N HIS A 45 17.54 19.53 13.06
CA HIS A 45 17.01 19.86 11.75
C HIS A 45 15.66 20.57 11.91
N ASP A 46 15.30 21.42 10.96
CA ASP A 46 13.99 22.05 10.95
C ASP A 46 12.93 21.05 10.48
N HIS A 47 11.93 20.79 11.33
CA HIS A 47 10.85 19.86 11.03
C HIS A 47 9.92 20.38 9.92
N GLY A 48 9.86 21.70 9.71
CA GLY A 48 9.10 22.32 8.63
C GLY A 48 9.74 22.06 7.28
N GLU A 49 11.05 22.26 7.17
CA GLU A 49 11.85 22.00 5.97
C GLU A 49 11.85 20.50 5.62
N MET A 50 11.90 19.62 6.62
CA MET A 50 11.90 18.17 6.39
C MET A 50 10.51 17.54 6.21
N LYS A 51 9.42 18.29 6.37
CA LYS A 51 8.07 17.73 6.31
C LYS A 51 7.81 17.14 4.91
N GLY A 52 7.42 15.87 4.84
CA GLY A 52 7.17 15.16 3.58
C GLY A 52 8.42 14.66 2.84
N GLN A 53 9.62 14.99 3.32
CA GLN A 53 10.89 14.52 2.72
C GLN A 53 11.35 13.17 3.28
N GLY A 54 10.84 12.75 4.44
CA GLY A 54 11.20 11.47 5.07
C GLY A 54 10.76 10.28 4.23
N ARG A 55 11.71 9.69 3.49
CA ARG A 55 11.53 8.42 2.78
C ARG A 55 12.57 7.40 3.25
N ASN A 56 12.16 6.13 3.35
CA ASN A 56 13.11 5.04 3.63
C ASN A 56 13.88 4.64 2.36
N PRO A 57 14.88 3.75 2.45
CA PRO A 57 15.61 3.23 1.28
C PRO A 57 14.74 2.52 0.24
N MET A 58 13.50 2.15 0.58
CA MET A 58 12.52 1.61 -0.36
C MET A 58 11.57 2.66 -0.92
N ASN A 59 11.92 3.95 -0.77
CA ASN A 59 11.17 5.09 -1.25
C ASN A 59 9.73 5.19 -0.68
N LEU A 60 9.50 4.61 0.51
CA LEU A 60 8.23 4.73 1.23
C LEU A 60 8.23 5.98 2.10
N SER A 61 7.15 6.77 2.04
CA SER A 61 6.93 7.86 2.97
C SER A 61 6.62 7.34 4.38
N HIS A 62 6.85 8.18 5.39
CA HIS A 62 6.47 7.89 6.77
C HIS A 62 4.98 7.50 6.89
N ASP A 63 4.06 8.26 6.30
CA ASP A 63 2.63 7.93 6.31
C ASP A 63 2.33 6.55 5.72
N ARG A 64 3.05 6.19 4.65
CA ARG A 64 2.91 4.86 4.04
C ARG A 64 3.45 3.76 4.96
N CYS A 65 4.55 4.02 5.66
CA CYS A 65 5.06 3.10 6.68
C CYS A 65 4.09 2.90 7.85
N LEU A 66 3.43 3.96 8.32
CA LEU A 66 2.38 3.84 9.35
C LEU A 66 1.20 2.96 8.88
N GLN A 67 0.83 3.01 7.60
CA GLN A 67 -0.19 2.11 7.05
C GLN A 67 0.30 0.66 7.00
N ILE A 68 1.54 0.43 6.55
CA ILE A 68 2.15 -0.90 6.47
C ILE A 68 2.23 -1.56 7.84
N LEU A 69 2.71 -0.82 8.85
CA LEU A 69 2.85 -1.34 10.22
C LEU A 69 1.50 -1.65 10.87
N ARG A 70 0.45 -0.88 10.55
CA ARG A 70 -0.92 -1.18 10.99
C ARG A 70 -1.48 -2.45 10.36
N ASN A 71 -1.19 -2.69 9.08
CA ASN A 71 -1.66 -3.87 8.34
C ASN A 71 -0.82 -5.14 8.58
N ALA A 72 0.27 -5.05 9.34
CA ALA A 72 1.16 -6.15 9.67
C ALA A 72 0.97 -6.68 11.11
N GLN A 73 0.08 -6.05 11.89
CA GLN A 73 -0.40 -6.53 13.20
C GLN A 73 -1.60 -7.46 12.99
#